data_AF-A0A1G2HJG2-F1
#
_entry.id   AF-A0A1G2HJG2-F1
#
_cell.length_a   1.000
_cell.length_b   1.000
_cell.length_c   1.000
_cell.angle_alpha   90.00
_cell.angle_beta   90.00
_cell.angle_gamma   90.00
#
_symmetry.space_group_name_H-M   'P 1'
#
loop_
_entity.id
_entity.type
_entity.pdbx_description
1 polymer ?
#
loop_
_entity_poly.entity_id
_entity_poly.type
_entity_poly.pdbx_seq_one_letter_code
_entity_poly.pdbx_strand_id
1 'polypeptide(L)' 'MSEIYDRQKVQEDLQRSEEFVDVFSKVVSGKAGYKTKIEMKPITTKCKSCGVILGEKQKFCHECGAKNEITEKTN' A
#
# COMPACT_ATOMS: atom_id res chain seq x y z
N MET A 1 -3.84 -18.52 30.24
CA MET A 1 -3.03 -17.72 29.31
C MET A 1 -3.32 -18.06 27.85
N SER A 2 -3.59 -19.33 27.49
CA SER A 2 -3.99 -19.77 26.14
C SER A 2 -5.43 -19.42 25.74
N GLU A 3 -6.39 -19.48 26.65
CA GLU A 3 -7.81 -19.21 26.35
C GLU A 3 -8.10 -17.74 25.98
N ILE A 4 -7.23 -16.83 26.42
CA ILE A 4 -7.30 -15.39 26.07
C ILE A 4 -6.88 -15.19 24.60
N TYR A 5 -5.89 -15.95 24.12
CA TYR A 5 -5.47 -15.91 22.71
C TYR A 5 -6.57 -16.40 21.78
N ASP A 6 -7.34 -17.42 22.18
CA ASP A 6 -8.45 -17.92 21.36
C ASP A 6 -9.59 -16.89 21.23
N ARG A 7 -9.93 -16.15 22.30
CA ARG A 7 -10.96 -15.09 22.20
C ARG A 7 -10.50 -13.90 21.35
N GLN A 8 -9.23 -13.54 21.43
CA GLN A 8 -8.66 -12.43 20.63
C GLN A 8 -8.67 -12.77 19.13
N LYS A 9 -8.26 -14.00 18.78
CA LYS A 9 -8.24 -14.46 17.38
C LYS A 9 -9.62 -14.52 16.74
N VAL A 10 -10.64 -14.95 17.49
CA VAL A 10 -12.04 -14.94 17.02
C VAL A 10 -12.56 -13.52 16.76
N GLN A 11 -12.12 -12.52 17.53
CA GLN A 11 -12.47 -11.12 17.24
C GLN A 11 -11.78 -10.59 15.97
N GLU A 12 -10.50 -10.91 15.77
CA GLU A 12 -9.74 -10.49 14.59
C GLU A 12 -10.28 -11.10 13.29
N ASP A 13 -10.67 -12.39 13.33
CA ASP A 13 -11.25 -13.09 12.18
C ASP A 13 -12.64 -12.55 11.82
N LEU A 14 -13.45 -12.17 12.83
CA LEU A 14 -14.77 -11.55 12.60
C LEU A 14 -14.65 -10.14 12.02
N GLN A 15 -13.65 -9.36 12.43
CA GLN A 15 -13.36 -8.03 11.86
C GLN A 15 -12.87 -8.07 10.41
N ARG A 16 -12.30 -9.20 9.96
CA ARG A 16 -11.91 -9.44 8.55
C ARG A 16 -13.01 -10.04 7.68
N SER A 17 -14.19 -10.33 8.26
CA SER A 17 -15.32 -10.85 7.50
C SER A 17 -15.73 -9.86 6.39
N GLU A 18 -16.04 -10.38 5.21
CA GLU A 18 -16.44 -9.57 4.06
C GLU A 18 -17.71 -8.75 4.33
N GLU A 19 -18.57 -9.25 5.22
CA GLU A 19 -19.80 -8.58 5.65
C GLU A 19 -19.52 -7.32 6.47
N PHE A 20 -18.54 -7.34 7.38
CA PHE A 20 -18.18 -6.16 8.16
C PHE A 20 -17.58 -5.06 7.28
N VAL A 21 -16.79 -5.44 6.27
CA VAL A 21 -16.21 -4.51 5.31
C VAL A 21 -17.30 -3.83 4.48
N ASP A 22 -18.34 -4.55 4.04
CA ASP A 22 -19.43 -3.94 3.26
C ASP A 22 -20.27 -2.97 4.09
N VAL A 23 -20.57 -3.33 5.35
CA VAL A 23 -21.27 -2.44 6.29
C VAL A 23 -20.42 -1.22 6.61
N PHE A 24 -19.14 -1.40 6.91
CA PHE A 24 -18.22 -0.29 7.19
C PHE A 24 -18.05 0.61 5.96
N SER A 25 -17.88 0.03 4.77
CA SER A 25 -17.84 0.77 3.50
C SER A 25 -19.13 1.55 3.28
N LYS A 26 -20.30 0.98 3.54
CA LYS A 26 -21.58 1.69 3.45
C LYS A 26 -21.68 2.84 4.45
N VAL A 27 -21.21 2.65 5.68
CA VAL A 27 -21.22 3.70 6.73
C VAL A 27 -20.27 4.84 6.39
N VAL A 28 -19.04 4.54 5.96
CA VAL A 28 -18.01 5.56 5.73
C VAL A 28 -18.15 6.24 4.37
N SER A 29 -18.60 5.52 3.34
CA SER A 29 -18.66 6.02 1.95
C SER A 29 -20.06 6.22 1.38
N GLY A 30 -21.12 5.82 2.10
CA GLY A 30 -22.51 5.95 1.65
C GLY A 30 -22.94 5.04 0.49
N LYS A 31 -22.01 4.23 -0.05
CA LYS A 31 -22.24 3.28 -1.15
C LYS A 31 -21.81 1.88 -0.74
N ALA A 32 -22.75 0.93 -0.76
CA ALA A 32 -22.45 -0.50 -0.57
C ALA A 32 -21.61 -1.02 -1.76
N GLY A 33 -20.64 -1.89 -1.49
CA GLY A 33 -19.79 -2.51 -2.51
C GLY A 33 -18.50 -1.77 -2.89
N TYR A 34 -18.12 -0.68 -2.22
CA TYR A 34 -16.82 -0.06 -2.46
C TYR A 34 -15.73 -0.80 -1.65
N LYS A 35 -15.07 -1.77 -2.30
CA LYS A 35 -13.82 -2.35 -1.80
C LYS A 35 -12.76 -1.26 -1.95
N THR A 36 -12.44 -0.55 -0.87
CA THR A 36 -11.40 0.48 -0.83
C THR A 36 -10.03 -0.15 -1.09
N LYS A 37 -9.72 -0.46 -2.35
CA LYS A 37 -8.37 -0.73 -2.82
C LYS A 37 -7.70 0.63 -2.98
N ILE A 38 -7.03 1.08 -1.94
CA ILE A 38 -6.10 2.21 -2.05
C ILE A 38 -4.93 1.67 -2.87
N GLU A 39 -5.00 1.74 -4.19
CA GLU A 39 -3.89 1.37 -5.05
C GLU A 39 -2.79 2.42 -4.90
N MET A 40 -1.85 2.16 -3.99
CA MET A 40 -0.59 2.89 -3.90
C MET A 40 0.18 2.62 -5.19
N LYS A 41 0.02 3.50 -6.18
CA LYS A 41 0.81 3.46 -7.41
C LYS A 41 2.24 3.79 -7.02
N PRO A 42 3.20 2.84 -7.12
CA PRO A 42 4.57 3.12 -6.75
C PRO A 42 5.12 4.18 -7.69
N ILE A 43 5.73 5.22 -7.12
CA ILE A 43 6.34 6.31 -7.88
C ILE A 43 7.63 5.73 -8.48
N THR A 44 7.60 5.45 -9.77
CA THR A 44 8.76 4.92 -10.50
C THR A 44 9.39 6.03 -11.34
N THR A 45 10.71 6.11 -11.32
CA THR A 45 11.48 7.11 -12.08
C THR A 45 12.35 6.40 -13.09
N LYS A 46 12.39 6.88 -14.34
CA LYS A 46 13.28 6.32 -15.36
C LYS A 46 14.68 6.92 -15.24
N CYS A 47 15.72 6.08 -15.27
CA CYS A 47 17.09 6.54 -15.34
C CYS A 47 17.33 7.33 -16.63
N LYS A 48 17.87 8.56 -16.53
CA LYS A 48 18.20 9.40 -17.70
C LYS A 48 19.34 8.84 -18.56
N SER A 49 20.19 7.98 -18.00
CA SER A 49 21.39 7.47 -18.69
C SER A 49 21.13 6.16 -19.45
N CYS A 50 20.54 5.15 -18.80
CA CYS A 50 20.32 3.83 -19.43
C CYS A 50 18.84 3.51 -19.68
N GLY A 51 17.91 4.30 -19.13
CA GLY A 51 16.48 4.08 -19.30
C GLY A 51 15.85 3.02 -18.42
N VAL A 52 16.58 2.42 -17.45
CA VAL A 52 15.99 1.47 -16.51
C VAL A 52 14.98 2.15 -15.58
N ILE A 53 13.95 1.41 -15.17
CA ILE A 53 12.97 1.87 -14.19
C ILE A 53 13.58 1.72 -12.79
N LEU A 54 13.73 2.85 -12.11
CA LEU A 54 14.26 2.94 -10.75
C LEU A 54 13.11 3.18 -9.77
N GLY A 55 13.26 2.61 -8.58
CA GLY A 55 12.36 2.89 -7.46
C GLY A 55 12.49 4.32 -6.96
N GLU A 56 11.44 4.82 -6.32
CA GLU A 56 11.29 6.20 -5.80
C GLU A 56 12.46 6.70 -4.93
N LYS A 57 13.20 5.80 -4.26
CA LYS A 57 14.28 6.15 -3.33
C LYS A 57 15.69 5.84 -3.83
N GLN A 58 15.86 5.38 -5.07
CA GLN A 58 17.18 5.00 -5.59
C GLN A 58 17.96 6.23 -6.07
N LYS A 59 19.00 6.61 -5.30
CA LYS A 59 19.91 7.75 -5.59
C LYS A 59 20.86 7.46 -6.74
N PHE A 60 21.13 6.19 -6.99
CA PHE A 60 22.01 5.72 -8.05
C PHE A 60 21.34 4.59 -8.81
N CYS A 61 21.59 4.54 -10.11
CA CYS A 61 21.16 3.45 -10.95
C CYS A 61 21.96 2.18 -10.63
N HIS A 62 21.28 1.09 -10.33
CA HIS A 62 21.94 -0.21 -10.07
C HIS A 62 22.55 -0.83 -11.34
N GLU A 63 22.01 -0.50 -12.51
CA GLU A 63 22.53 -0.98 -13.80
C GLU A 63 23.77 -0.21 -14.28
N CYS A 64 23.70 1.13 -14.38
CA CYS A 64 24.77 1.94 -15.00
C CYS A 64 25.57 2.81 -14.04
N GLY A 65 25.23 2.85 -12.74
CA GLY A 65 25.92 3.68 -11.75
C GLY A 65 25.63 5.19 -11.83
N ALA A 66 24.83 5.65 -12.81
CA ALA A 66 24.49 7.06 -12.93
C ALA A 66 23.71 7.56 -11.71
N LYS A 67 24.05 8.77 -11.25
CA LYS A 67 23.32 9.46 -10.17
C LYS A 67 21.94 9.85 -10.66
N ASN A 68 20.91 9.47 -9.91
CA ASN A 68 19.54 9.82 -10.19
C ASN A 68 19.15 11.06 -9.38
N GLU A 69 18.49 12.01 -10.04
CA GLU A 69 18.00 13.24 -9.41
C GLU A 69 16.63 12.96 -8.81
N ILE A 70 16.60 12.38 -7.61
CA ILE A 70 15.36 12.20 -6.86
C ILE A 70 14.90 13.58 -6.39
N THR A 71 13.81 14.09 -6.95
CA THR A 71 13.15 15.29 -6.43
C THR A 71 12.08 14.81 -5.45
N GLU A 72 12.38 14.88 -4.16
CA GLU A 72 11.35 14.69 -3.13
C GLU A 72 10.31 15.80 -3.35
N LYS A 73 9.14 15.44 -3.86
CA LYS A 73 8.02 16.37 -3.93
C LYS A 73 7.55 16.59 -2.50
N THR A 74 8.04 17.65 -1.87
CA THR A 74 7.45 18.20 -0.64
C THR A 74 6.03 18.63 -0.98
N ASN A 75 5.04 17.95 -0.42
CA ASN A 75 3.63 18.35 -0.47
C ASN A 75 3.16 18.58 0.96
#